data_AF-A0A9D4V9V0-F1
#
_entry.id   AF-A0A9D4V9V0-F1
#
_cell.length_a   1.000
_cell.length_b   1.000
_cell.length_c   1.000
_cell.angle_alpha   90.00
_cell.angle_beta   90.00
_cell.angle_gamma   90.00
#
_symmetry.space_group_name_H-M   'P 1'
#
loop_
_entity.id
_entity.type
_entity.pdbx_description
1 polymer ?
#
loop_
_entity_poly.entity_id
_entity_poly.type
_entity_poly.pdbx_seq_one_letter_code
_entity_poly.pdbx_strand_id
1 'polypeptide(L)'
;MQLETVPPNPVMLICVLKACGNVGALDKVVKIHAQMLKHGMMGSESAAGNVLVDMYCKCGFLKKARELFDHLVTRDVVSWNALMFGYADHNHASEVLSFFGANATCWGLSRCCLIYLHFESLWNPWGHTEGN
;
A
#
# COMPACT_ATOMS: atom_id res chain seq x y z
N MET A 1 -15.13 28.26 11.59
CA MET A 1 -14.20 29.03 10.75
C MET A 1 -13.87 28.18 9.54
N GLN A 2 -14.41 28.53 8.38
CA GLN A 2 -14.07 27.86 7.11
C GLN A 2 -12.77 28.51 6.63
N LEU A 3 -11.66 27.77 6.70
CA LEU A 3 -10.36 28.23 6.23
C LEU A 3 -10.45 28.49 4.72
N GLU A 4 -9.99 29.68 4.34
CA GLU A 4 -9.80 30.13 2.96
C GLU A 4 -9.22 29.02 2.09
N THR A 5 -9.74 28.92 0.86
CA THR A 5 -9.35 27.94 -0.15
C THR A 5 -7.98 28.28 -0.71
N VAL A 6 -6.95 28.18 0.11
CA VAL A 6 -5.57 28.04 -0.37
C VAL A 6 -5.52 26.70 -1.11
N PRO A 7 -5.05 26.65 -2.36
CA PRO A 7 -4.91 25.38 -3.07
C PRO A 7 -4.05 24.44 -2.21
N PRO A 8 -4.53 23.22 -1.92
CA PRO A 8 -3.85 22.32 -1.02
C PRO A 8 -2.43 22.04 -1.53
N ASN A 9 -1.41 22.23 -0.71
CA ASN A 9 -0.06 21.84 -1.07
C ASN A 9 0.00 20.29 -1.19
N PRO A 10 0.41 19.71 -2.33
CA PRO A 10 0.46 18.26 -2.52
C PRO A 10 1.26 17.53 -1.43
N VAL A 11 2.37 18.13 -0.99
CA VAL A 11 3.22 17.58 0.08
C VAL A 11 2.46 17.56 1.41
N MET A 12 1.72 18.64 1.73
CA MET A 12 0.90 18.69 2.93
C MET A 12 -0.21 17.65 2.91
N LEU A 13 -0.89 17.46 1.78
CA LEU A 13 -1.91 16.42 1.64
C LEU A 13 -1.33 15.02 1.83
N ILE A 14 -0.17 14.73 1.25
CA ILE A 14 0.53 13.45 1.46
C ILE A 14 0.89 13.25 2.93
N CYS A 15 1.38 14.28 3.63
CA CYS A 15 1.71 14.21 5.05
C CYS A 15 0.47 13.93 5.91
N VAL A 16 -0.61 14.68 5.70
CA VAL A 16 -1.87 14.49 6.44
C VAL A 16 -2.47 13.13 6.12
N LEU A 17 -2.41 12.68 4.86
CA LEU A 17 -2.87 11.37 4.41
C LEU A 17 -2.12 10.24 5.14
N LYS A 18 -0.79 10.33 5.24
CA LYS A 18 0.05 9.40 6.02
C LYS A 18 -0.35 9.35 7.49
N ALA A 19 -0.55 10.52 8.12
CA ALA A 19 -0.99 10.59 9.51
C ALA A 19 -2.38 9.95 9.68
N CYS A 20 -3.30 10.14 8.72
CA CYS A 20 -4.64 9.57 8.77
C CYS A 20 -4.64 8.05 8.63
N GLY A 21 -3.84 7.48 7.72
CA GLY A 21 -3.79 6.03 7.57
C GLY A 21 -3.13 5.33 8.75
N ASN A 22 -2.13 5.93 9.40
CA ASN A 22 -1.56 5.37 10.63
C ASN A 22 -2.55 5.30 11.80
N VAL A 23 -3.56 6.17 11.82
CA VAL A 23 -4.63 6.17 12.83
C VAL A 23 -5.87 5.40 12.35
N GLY A 24 -5.85 4.83 11.14
CA GLY A 24 -6.99 4.13 10.55
C GLY A 24 -8.19 5.03 10.22
N ALA A 25 -7.98 6.33 10.05
CA ALA A 25 -9.05 7.30 9.86
C ALA A 25 -9.55 7.34 8.40
N LEU A 26 -10.26 6.30 7.97
CA LEU A 26 -10.73 6.12 6.59
C LEU A 26 -11.52 7.32 6.06
N ASP A 27 -12.43 7.89 6.85
CA ASP A 27 -13.25 9.03 6.43
C ASP A 27 -12.39 10.22 5.99
N LYS A 28 -11.23 10.41 6.63
CA LYS A 28 -10.27 11.45 6.27
C LYS A 28 -9.49 11.08 5.02
N VAL A 29 -9.04 9.82 4.91
CA VAL A 29 -8.35 9.28 3.73
C VAL A 29 -9.21 9.46 2.48
N VAL A 30 -10.51 9.12 2.54
CA VAL A 30 -11.44 9.28 1.41
C VAL A 30 -11.65 10.75 1.05
N LYS A 31 -11.80 11.64 2.04
CA LYS A 31 -11.93 13.09 1.79
C LYS A 31 -10.69 13.68 1.13
N ILE A 32 -9.51 13.30 1.59
CA ILE A 32 -8.23 13.74 1.02
C ILE A 32 -8.07 13.18 -0.40
N HIS A 33 -8.39 11.90 -0.61
CA HIS A 33 -8.37 11.29 -1.93
C HIS A 33 -9.28 12.05 -2.92
N ALA A 34 -10.49 12.42 -2.51
CA ALA A 34 -11.40 13.23 -3.33
C ALA A 34 -10.83 14.63 -3.65
N GLN A 35 -10.15 15.26 -2.68
CA GLN A 35 -9.44 16.53 -2.92
C GLN A 35 -8.30 16.36 -3.93
N MET A 36 -7.50 15.31 -3.81
CA MET A 36 -6.41 15.02 -4.74
C MET A 36 -6.93 14.83 -6.18
N LEU A 37 -8.05 14.12 -6.35
CA LEU A 37 -8.72 13.96 -7.65
C LEU A 37 -9.22 15.31 -8.19
N LYS A 38 -9.88 16.12 -7.35
CA LYS A 38 -10.41 17.45 -7.73
C LYS A 38 -9.31 18.39 -8.22
N HIS A 39 -8.11 18.30 -7.65
CA HIS A 39 -6.98 19.14 -8.00
C HIS A 39 -6.02 18.51 -9.03
N GLY A 40 -6.37 17.36 -9.61
CA GLY A 40 -5.53 16.69 -10.61
C GLY A 40 -4.20 16.16 -10.08
N MET A 41 -4.07 15.99 -8.75
CA MET A 41 -2.85 15.51 -8.08
C MET A 41 -2.64 14.00 -8.19
N MET A 42 -3.53 13.32 -8.91
CA MET A 42 -3.49 11.90 -9.25
C MET A 42 -2.96 11.65 -10.67
N GLY A 43 -2.30 12.66 -11.28
CA GLY A 43 -1.63 12.54 -12.58
C GLY A 43 -0.50 11.50 -12.59
N SER A 44 0.34 11.48 -13.63
CA SER A 44 1.37 10.44 -13.90
C SER A 44 2.43 10.23 -12.80
N GLU A 45 2.31 10.84 -11.64
CA GLU A 45 3.19 10.70 -10.50
C GLU A 45 2.86 9.45 -9.69
N SER A 46 3.74 8.46 -9.72
CA SER A 46 3.58 7.21 -8.94
C SER A 46 3.53 7.46 -7.42
N ALA A 47 4.11 8.56 -6.93
CA ALA A 47 4.23 8.83 -5.49
C ALA A 47 2.88 9.01 -4.78
N ALA A 48 1.98 9.82 -5.33
CA ALA A 48 0.65 10.07 -4.75
C ALA A 48 -0.21 8.79 -4.72
N GLY A 49 -0.19 8.05 -5.83
CA GLY A 49 -0.87 6.76 -5.95
C GLY A 49 -0.34 5.72 -4.97
N ASN A 50 0.98 5.59 -4.84
CA ASN A 50 1.62 4.66 -3.91
C ASN A 50 1.25 4.95 -2.45
N VAL A 51 1.20 6.23 -2.07
CA VAL A 51 0.77 6.62 -0.71
C VAL A 51 -0.70 6.28 -0.48
N LEU A 52 -1.57 6.51 -1.47
CA LEU A 52 -2.98 6.16 -1.35
C LEU A 52 -3.17 4.64 -1.19
N VAL A 53 -2.48 3.83 -1.99
CA VAL A 53 -2.50 2.36 -1.86
C VAL A 53 -2.08 1.94 -0.45
N ASP A 54 -0.93 2.43 0.05
CA ASP A 54 -0.46 2.16 1.42
C ASP A 54 -1.50 2.56 2.49
N MET A 55 -2.15 3.71 2.33
CA MET A 55 -3.14 4.18 3.30
C MET A 55 -4.44 3.37 3.28
N TYR A 56 -4.96 3.02 2.11
CA TYR A 56 -6.15 2.18 2.01
C TYR A 56 -5.87 0.78 2.57
N CYS A 57 -4.67 0.25 2.33
CA CYS A 57 -4.21 -0.96 2.98
C CYS A 57 -4.23 -0.83 4.50
N LYS A 58 -3.57 0.17 5.09
CA LYS A 58 -3.55 0.39 6.55
C LYS A 58 -4.93 0.59 7.19
N CYS A 59 -5.90 1.08 6.43
CA CYS A 59 -7.28 1.21 6.90
C CYS A 59 -8.11 -0.08 6.76
N GLY A 60 -7.55 -1.17 6.24
CA GLY A 60 -8.24 -2.45 6.00
C GLY A 60 -9.04 -2.53 4.70
N PHE A 61 -8.92 -1.55 3.81
CA PHE A 61 -9.66 -1.48 2.55
C PHE A 61 -8.85 -2.03 1.39
N LEU A 62 -8.43 -3.30 1.50
CA LEU A 62 -7.55 -3.97 0.53
C LEU A 62 -8.13 -3.98 -0.89
N LYS A 63 -9.44 -4.20 -1.05
CA LYS A 63 -10.10 -4.16 -2.37
C LYS A 63 -9.94 -2.79 -3.03
N LYS A 64 -10.12 -1.72 -2.27
CA LYS A 64 -9.97 -0.34 -2.74
C LYS A 64 -8.51 -0.02 -3.06
N ALA A 65 -7.58 -0.51 -2.23
CA ALA A 65 -6.15 -0.38 -2.47
C ALA A 65 -5.74 -1.10 -3.77
N ARG A 66 -6.28 -2.29 -4.02
CA ARG A 66 -6.05 -3.05 -5.25
C ARG A 66 -6.63 -2.35 -6.48
N GLU A 67 -7.87 -1.86 -6.40
CA GLU A 67 -8.46 -1.04 -7.46
C GLU A 67 -7.55 0.14 -7.80
N LEU A 68 -7.11 0.92 -6.81
CA LEU A 68 -6.21 2.05 -7.00
C LEU A 68 -4.88 1.63 -7.65
N PHE A 69 -4.28 0.56 -7.17
CA PHE A 69 -3.06 -0.01 -7.71
C PHE A 69 -3.22 -0.40 -9.19
N ASP A 70 -4.35 -1.02 -9.55
CA ASP A 70 -4.65 -1.42 -10.92
C ASP A 70 -4.88 -0.20 -11.84
N HIS A 71 -5.28 0.96 -11.29
CA HIS A 71 -5.42 2.20 -12.06
C HIS A 71 -4.13 3.02 -12.18
N LEU A 72 -3.03 2.62 -11.51
CA LEU A 72 -1.75 3.31 -11.65
C LEU A 72 -1.20 3.11 -13.06
N VAL A 73 -0.85 4.23 -13.72
CA VAL A 73 -0.24 4.25 -15.06
C VAL A 73 1.14 3.56 -15.06
N THR A 74 1.89 3.71 -13.97
CA THR A 74 3.19 3.07 -13.77
C THR A 74 3.19 2.37 -12.43
N ARG A 75 3.40 1.05 -12.46
CA ARG A 75 3.51 0.21 -11.26
C ARG A 75 4.98 -0.15 -11.08
N ASP A 76 5.65 0.64 -10.26
CA ASP A 76 7.05 0.42 -9.94
C ASP A 76 7.20 -0.51 -8.71
N VAL A 77 8.44 -0.79 -8.33
CA VAL A 77 8.75 -1.63 -7.16
C VAL A 77 8.13 -1.05 -5.88
N VAL A 78 7.99 0.27 -5.77
CA VAL A 78 7.38 0.92 -4.60
C VAL A 78 5.86 0.67 -4.59
N SER A 79 5.18 0.77 -5.73
CA SER A 79 3.75 0.49 -5.86
C SER A 79 3.42 -0.93 -5.42
N TRP A 80 4.16 -1.91 -5.92
CA TRP A 80 3.91 -3.30 -5.58
C TRP A 80 4.24 -3.62 -4.12
N ASN A 81 5.34 -3.07 -3.59
CA ASN A 81 5.69 -3.25 -2.18
C ASN A 81 4.58 -2.71 -1.28
N ALA A 82 4.04 -1.51 -1.56
CA ALA A 82 2.94 -0.94 -0.79
C ALA A 82 1.70 -1.86 -0.76
N LEU A 83 1.37 -2.47 -1.90
CA LEU A 83 0.27 -3.44 -1.98
C LEU A 83 0.58 -4.71 -1.18
N MET A 84 1.75 -5.32 -1.39
CA MET A 84 2.13 -6.58 -0.73
C MET A 84 2.24 -6.44 0.79
N PHE A 85 2.89 -5.37 1.29
CA PHE A 85 2.94 -5.09 2.73
C PHE A 85 1.54 -4.93 3.30
N GLY A 86 0.68 -4.18 2.61
CA GLY A 86 -0.71 -4.02 3.01
C GLY A 86 -1.47 -5.32 3.14
N TYR A 87 -1.31 -6.25 2.19
CA TYR A 87 -1.92 -7.58 2.25
C TYR A 87 -1.30 -8.45 3.36
N ALA A 88 0.01 -8.37 3.57
CA ALA A 88 0.72 -9.09 4.61
C ALA A 88 0.25 -8.67 6.01
N ASP A 89 0.12 -7.36 6.26
CA ASP A 89 -0.36 -6.80 7.54
C ASP A 89 -1.78 -7.25 7.90
N HIS A 90 -2.57 -7.66 6.90
CA HIS A 90 -3.95 -8.11 7.06
C HIS A 90 -4.09 -9.65 6.98
N ASN A 91 -3.00 -10.39 7.12
CA ASN A 91 -2.96 -11.86 7.08
C ASN A 91 -3.39 -12.50 5.74
N HIS A 92 -3.32 -11.76 4.63
CA HIS A 92 -3.59 -12.28 3.29
C HIS A 92 -2.33 -12.86 2.64
N ALA A 93 -1.72 -13.81 3.35
CA ALA A 93 -0.45 -14.41 2.98
C ALA A 93 -0.47 -15.13 1.62
N SER A 94 -1.55 -15.84 1.32
CA SER A 94 -1.75 -16.55 0.05
C SER A 94 -1.71 -15.62 -1.16
N GLU A 95 -2.34 -14.45 -1.04
CA GLU A 95 -2.40 -13.45 -2.10
C GLU A 95 -1.02 -12.82 -2.34
N VAL A 96 -0.27 -12.56 -1.26
CA VAL A 96 1.12 -12.09 -1.36
C VAL A 96 1.97 -13.10 -2.13
N LEU A 97 1.89 -14.39 -1.79
CA LEU A 97 2.60 -15.46 -2.51
C LEU A 97 2.18 -15.55 -3.98
N SER A 98 0.90 -15.33 -4.28
CA SER A 98 0.41 -15.30 -5.67
C SER A 98 1.04 -14.16 -6.47
N PHE A 99 1.30 -13.00 -5.84
CA PHE A 99 1.97 -11.87 -6.50
C PHE A 99 3.44 -12.18 -6.82
N PHE A 100 4.13 -12.91 -5.94
CA PHE A 100 5.50 -13.37 -6.21
C PHE A 100 5.53 -14.40 -7.33
N GLY A 101 4.65 -15.40 -7.31
CA GLY A 101 4.57 -16.43 -8.35
C GLY A 101 4.26 -15.86 -9.75
N ALA A 102 3.42 -14.83 -9.81
CA ALA A 102 3.03 -14.19 -11.07
C ALA A 102 4.09 -13.24 -11.65
N ASN A 103 5.01 -12.70 -10.83
CA ASN A 103 5.98 -11.66 -11.25
C ASN A 103 7.46 -12.09 -11.09
N ALA A 104 7.73 -13.39 -10.97
CA ALA A 104 8.99 -13.97 -10.50
C ALA A 104 10.26 -13.71 -11.35
N THR A 105 10.20 -13.01 -12.49
CA THR A 105 11.34 -12.96 -13.43
C THR A 105 12.18 -11.67 -13.44
N CYS A 106 11.81 -10.58 -12.76
CA CYS A 106 12.55 -9.30 -12.91
C CYS A 106 12.81 -8.47 -11.63
N TRP A 107 12.55 -8.99 -10.43
CA TRP A 107 12.72 -8.19 -9.23
C TRP A 107 14.20 -8.14 -8.87
N GLY A 108 14.88 -7.02 -9.15
CA GLY A 108 16.22 -6.73 -8.63
C GLY A 108 16.15 -6.54 -7.12
N LEU A 109 16.43 -7.62 -6.38
CA LEU A 109 16.15 -7.76 -4.95
C LEU A 109 17.18 -7.04 -4.07
N SER A 110 16.81 -5.88 -3.51
CA SER A 110 17.52 -5.31 -2.35
C SER A 110 16.58 -4.94 -1.17
N ARG A 111 15.24 -5.00 -1.36
CA ARG A 111 14.26 -4.71 -0.27
C ARG A 111 13.24 -5.80 0.05
N CYS A 112 13.22 -6.94 -0.65
CA CYS A 112 12.28 -8.02 -0.35
C CYS A 112 12.53 -8.78 0.96
N CYS A 113 13.69 -8.60 1.62
CA CYS A 113 13.93 -9.24 2.92
C CYS A 113 12.91 -8.84 3.98
N LEU A 114 12.30 -7.65 3.91
CA LEU A 114 11.32 -7.22 4.92
C LEU A 114 9.98 -7.97 4.82
N ILE A 115 9.53 -8.36 3.62
CA ILE A 115 8.31 -9.17 3.47
C ILE A 115 8.60 -10.60 3.96
N TYR A 116 9.77 -11.15 3.63
CA TYR A 116 10.21 -12.46 4.12
C TYR A 116 10.39 -12.50 5.64
N LEU A 117 10.97 -11.46 6.26
CA LEU A 117 11.14 -11.39 7.72
C LEU A 117 9.81 -11.23 8.46
N HIS A 118 8.84 -10.50 7.90
CA HIS A 118 7.49 -10.48 8.47
C HIS A 118 6.83 -11.85 8.37
N PHE A 119 7.09 -12.56 7.28
CA PHE A 119 6.61 -13.92 7.05
C PHE A 119 7.35 -15.00 7.85
N GLU A 120 8.62 -14.85 8.27
CA GLU A 120 9.31 -15.88 9.06
C GLU A 120 8.61 -16.19 10.39
N SER A 121 7.89 -15.22 10.96
CA SER A 121 7.06 -15.46 12.15
C SER A 121 5.80 -16.31 11.88
N LEU A 122 5.36 -16.40 10.62
CA LEU A 122 4.16 -17.15 10.17
C LEU A 122 4.51 -18.37 9.29
N TRP A 123 5.73 -18.43 8.77
CA TRP A 123 6.21 -19.43 7.82
C TRP A 123 7.39 -20.18 8.44
N ASN A 124 7.05 -21.18 9.26
CA ASN A 124 7.97 -22.25 9.61
C ASN A 124 7.50 -23.53 8.87
N PRO A 125 7.86 -23.71 7.58
CA PRO A 125 7.41 -24.86 6.79
C PRO A 125 8.16 -26.16 7.13
N TRP A 126 9.09 -26.12 8.11
CA TRP A 126 9.86 -27.27 8.60
C TRP A 126 9.71 -27.48 10.13
N GLY A 127 8.56 -27.11 10.69
CA GLY A 127 8.20 -27.42 12.08
C GLY A 127 7.46 -28.76 12.19
N HIS A 128 8.18 -29.81 12.58
CA HIS A 128 7.73 -31.18 12.91
C HIS A 128 7.44 -32.15 11.75
N THR A 129 8.51 -32.82 11.28
CA THR A 129 8.53 -34.30 11.26
C THR A 129 9.92 -34.80 11.70
N GLU A 130 10.22 -34.68 12.99
CA GLU A 130 11.14 -35.60 13.66
C GLU A 130 10.34 -36.31 14.76
N GLY A 131 10.27 -37.65 14.67
CA GLY A 131 9.79 -38.52 15.74
C GLY A 131 8.52 -39.30 15.44
N ASN A 132 8.63 -40.39 14.68
CA ASN A 132 8.49 -41.79 15.16
C ASN A 132 8.63 -42.76 13.98
#